data_AF-A0A846NGF0-F1
#
_entry.id   AF-A0A846NGF0-F1
#
_cell.length_a   1.000
_cell.length_b   1.000
_cell.length_c   1.000
_cell.angle_alpha   90.00
_cell.angle_beta   90.00
_cell.angle_gamma   90.00
#
_symmetry.space_group_name_H-M   'P 1'
#
loop_
_entity.id
_entity.type
_entity.pdbx_description
1 polymer ?
#
loop_
_entity_poly.entity_id
_entity_poly.type
_entity_poly.pdbx_seq_one_letter_code
_entity_poly.pdbx_strand_id
1 'polypeptide(L)'
;MSENDVLGTVLGQGRRADEVLIVSTIEKAGTLRRGTIIAHDTLNEKMLLQVANKITWADVSEQDLYLMSENERLAYQIIQRSPRSYILRCTVTGAIRDEGDGPQIFSGTTSFVADKSSQVRSLKPEEVKMIYDKGTLHVGKTVDDYPVTLPVNGLVQRHLSIIGMTGCGKSYLLGLICEELALHKAAILIIDPHNEYIPMAQTMPKDVGRMLYSVGTAVGLNAYTLDAKELTAHDFQHFTGMGPGSTSIVEAVIQDLREVKPQYTIQDILDDLDTRAKEGTSSEKTAAIWAKNYIQTLANTGMLGTSEPPIQEMVSANQVTIVAMSGMREKIQQFIVTSILQRIFDSRKSSEIPPLILIIEEAHRFAPSGETASSSAIMRTLAAEGRKFGVCLVVVSQRPNRLDSTVLSQCVTNIVMKVKNPADLTSIRESAENVTEDILDELPRFERGEALVMGEAFPVSIRFKTRSDRKTKHGGKSVDFEAAWIEESKKKDVKRFEFPTEV
;
A
#
# COMPACT_ATOMS: atom_id res chain seq x y z
N MET A 1 -2.49 28.50 15.13
CA MET A 1 -3.81 29.09 15.46
C MET A 1 -3.92 29.15 16.98
N SER A 2 -4.53 30.19 17.55
CA SER A 2 -4.88 30.15 18.99
C SER A 2 -5.97 29.11 19.23
N GLU A 3 -5.93 28.48 20.40
CA GLU A 3 -6.91 27.47 20.83
C GLU A 3 -8.29 28.10 20.97
N ASN A 4 -9.34 27.40 20.52
CA ASN A 4 -10.74 27.80 20.67
C ASN A 4 -11.12 29.15 20.01
N ASP A 5 -10.38 29.54 18.96
CA ASP A 5 -10.64 30.75 18.18
C ASP A 5 -11.89 30.57 17.32
N VAL A 6 -12.81 31.54 17.36
CA VAL A 6 -13.92 31.61 16.40
C VAL A 6 -13.37 31.91 15.01
N LEU A 7 -13.67 31.03 14.05
CA LEU A 7 -13.15 31.06 12.69
C LEU A 7 -14.14 31.64 11.69
N GLY A 8 -15.44 31.57 11.97
CA GLY A 8 -16.47 32.05 11.06
C GLY A 8 -17.86 31.67 11.52
N THR A 9 -18.83 31.95 10.65
CA THR A 9 -20.25 31.73 10.93
C THR A 9 -20.85 30.84 9.85
N VAL A 10 -21.60 29.82 10.29
CA VAL A 10 -22.33 28.93 9.39
C VAL A 10 -23.44 29.70 8.70
N LEU A 11 -23.44 29.65 7.37
CA LEU A 11 -24.46 30.29 6.56
C LEU A 11 -25.59 29.31 6.20
N GLY A 12 -25.23 28.06 6.00
CA GLY A 12 -26.18 27.00 5.66
C GLY A 12 -25.48 25.83 4.98
N GLN A 13 -26.31 24.92 4.47
CA GLN A 13 -25.87 23.75 3.72
C GLN A 13 -25.48 24.15 2.29
N GLY A 14 -24.45 23.49 1.75
CA GLY A 14 -23.99 23.63 0.38
C GLY A 14 -24.86 22.85 -0.61
N ARG A 15 -24.29 22.46 -1.75
CA ARG A 15 -25.02 21.70 -2.78
C ARG A 15 -25.23 20.25 -2.38
N ARG A 16 -24.26 19.67 -1.67
CA ARG A 16 -24.33 18.31 -1.14
C ARG A 16 -24.81 18.31 0.31
N ALA A 17 -25.39 17.20 0.73
CA ALA A 17 -25.94 17.06 2.08
C ALA A 17 -24.87 17.15 3.18
N ASP A 18 -23.64 16.75 2.87
CA ASP A 18 -22.47 16.79 3.74
C ASP A 18 -21.68 18.09 3.64
N GLU A 19 -22.11 19.05 2.82
CA GLU A 19 -21.40 20.32 2.60
C GLU A 19 -21.97 21.44 3.47
N VAL A 20 -21.08 22.21 4.10
CA VAL A 20 -21.39 23.36 4.96
C VAL A 20 -20.70 24.58 4.41
N LEU A 21 -21.45 25.66 4.23
CA LEU A 21 -20.93 26.96 3.82
C LEU A 21 -20.71 27.82 5.06
N ILE A 22 -19.49 28.32 5.21
CA ILE A 22 -19.11 29.17 6.34
C ILE A 22 -18.56 30.48 5.78
N VAL A 23 -19.02 31.60 6.31
CA VAL A 23 -18.43 32.91 6.01
C VAL A 23 -17.36 33.20 7.06
N SER A 24 -16.16 33.53 6.60
CA SER A 24 -15.00 33.80 7.45
C SER A 24 -14.27 35.04 6.95
N THR A 25 -13.67 35.81 7.87
CA THR A 25 -12.83 36.96 7.49
C THR A 25 -11.51 36.49 6.88
N ILE A 26 -10.88 37.33 6.05
CA ILE A 26 -9.57 37.03 5.45
C ILE A 26 -8.50 36.66 6.48
N GLU A 27 -8.52 37.30 7.65
CA GLU A 27 -7.56 37.06 8.73
C GLU A 27 -7.71 35.64 9.29
N LYS A 28 -8.95 35.20 9.58
CA LYS A 28 -9.23 33.87 10.12
C LYS A 28 -9.12 32.80 9.04
N ALA A 29 -9.76 33.01 7.89
CA ALA A 29 -9.70 32.09 6.75
C ALA A 29 -8.27 31.89 6.25
N GLY A 30 -7.44 32.94 6.27
CA GLY A 30 -6.04 32.88 5.86
C GLY A 30 -5.18 31.89 6.67
N THR A 31 -5.57 31.59 7.92
CA THR A 31 -4.86 30.61 8.76
C THR A 31 -5.18 29.16 8.45
N LEU A 32 -6.33 28.89 7.82
CA LEU A 32 -6.78 27.53 7.55
C LEU A 32 -6.13 26.98 6.28
N ARG A 33 -5.95 25.67 6.16
CA ARG A 33 -5.50 25.03 4.93
C ARG A 33 -6.56 24.05 4.45
N ARG A 34 -6.47 23.62 3.19
CA ARG A 34 -7.29 22.51 2.72
C ARG A 34 -6.93 21.26 3.52
N GLY A 35 -7.93 20.54 4.01
CA GLY A 35 -7.76 19.39 4.90
C GLY A 35 -7.73 19.73 6.40
N THR A 36 -7.67 21.01 6.78
CA THR A 36 -7.79 21.44 8.19
C THR A 36 -9.15 21.02 8.73
N ILE A 37 -9.16 20.43 9.94
CA ILE A 37 -10.40 20.07 10.64
C ILE A 37 -10.73 21.18 11.63
N ILE A 38 -11.99 21.63 11.60
CA ILE A 38 -12.56 22.63 12.49
C ILE A 38 -13.80 22.05 13.19
N ALA A 39 -14.19 22.64 14.30
CA ALA A 39 -15.34 22.20 15.09
C ALA A 39 -16.52 23.16 14.94
N HIS A 40 -17.71 22.58 14.92
CA HIS A 40 -18.98 23.27 15.03
C HIS A 40 -19.78 22.67 16.19
N ASP A 41 -19.92 23.43 17.27
CA ASP A 41 -20.65 22.97 18.46
C ASP A 41 -22.16 23.10 18.21
N THR A 42 -22.86 21.97 18.22
CA THR A 42 -24.33 21.95 18.21
C THR A 42 -24.87 21.64 19.60
N LEU A 43 -26.20 21.64 19.76
CA LEU A 43 -26.84 21.35 21.06
C LEU A 43 -26.51 19.96 21.61
N ASN A 44 -26.39 18.95 20.74
CA ASN A 44 -26.26 17.55 21.15
C ASN A 44 -24.89 16.94 20.83
N GLU A 45 -24.17 17.49 19.86
CA GLU A 45 -22.92 16.92 19.36
C GLU A 45 -21.96 18.00 18.84
N LYS A 46 -20.68 17.67 18.77
CA LYS A 46 -19.68 18.55 18.15
C LYS A 46 -19.37 18.02 16.77
N MET A 47 -19.75 18.77 15.76
CA MET A 47 -19.55 18.39 14.37
C MET A 47 -18.12 18.71 13.95
N LEU A 48 -17.46 17.75 13.30
CA LEU A 48 -16.14 17.90 12.72
C LEU A 48 -16.28 18.21 11.24
N LEU A 49 -15.75 19.36 10.84
CA LEU A 49 -15.82 19.86 9.47
C LEU A 49 -14.42 19.94 8.89
N GLN A 50 -14.20 19.36 7.72
CA GLN A 50 -12.94 19.46 7.00
C GLN A 50 -13.02 20.58 5.97
N VAL A 51 -12.05 21.50 5.94
CA VAL A 51 -11.99 22.58 4.96
C VAL A 51 -11.63 22.02 3.59
N ALA A 52 -12.58 22.02 2.65
CA ALA A 52 -12.40 21.51 1.30
C ALA A 52 -11.90 22.59 0.34
N ASN A 53 -12.48 23.79 0.40
CA ASN A 53 -12.07 24.91 -0.45
C ASN A 53 -12.35 26.27 0.19
N LYS A 54 -11.67 27.31 -0.29
CA LYS A 54 -11.93 28.71 0.05
C LYS A 54 -12.25 29.47 -1.23
N ILE A 55 -13.31 30.26 -1.20
CA ILE A 55 -13.81 31.00 -2.35
C ILE A 55 -13.92 32.47 -1.97
N THR A 56 -13.26 33.33 -2.75
CA THR A 56 -13.49 34.77 -2.74
C THR A 56 -14.45 35.17 -3.87
N TRP A 57 -14.98 36.39 -3.82
CA TRP A 57 -15.90 36.90 -4.82
C TRP A 57 -15.26 36.95 -6.22
N ALA A 58 -13.94 37.10 -6.29
CA ALA A 58 -13.18 37.11 -7.53
C ALA A 58 -13.02 35.73 -8.17
N ASP A 59 -13.28 34.64 -7.43
CA ASP A 59 -13.18 33.26 -7.94
C ASP A 59 -14.46 32.80 -8.66
N VAL A 60 -15.53 33.59 -8.61
CA VAL A 60 -16.86 33.22 -9.11
C VAL A 60 -17.11 33.86 -10.48
N SER A 61 -17.32 33.04 -11.51
CA SER A 61 -17.68 33.51 -12.84
C SER A 61 -19.19 33.79 -12.97
N GLU A 62 -19.60 34.51 -14.02
CA GLU A 62 -21.03 34.69 -14.32
C GLU A 62 -21.77 33.37 -14.53
N GLN A 63 -21.12 32.37 -15.12
CA GLN A 63 -21.71 31.05 -15.34
C GLN A 63 -21.96 30.32 -14.01
N ASP A 64 -21.05 30.47 -13.03
CA ASP A 64 -21.21 29.85 -11.72
C ASP A 64 -22.45 30.36 -10.99
N LEU A 65 -22.76 31.66 -11.11
CA LEU A 65 -23.92 32.30 -10.47
C LEU A 65 -25.26 31.65 -10.89
N TYR A 66 -25.37 31.23 -12.15
CA TYR A 66 -26.58 30.55 -12.64
C TYR A 66 -26.77 29.18 -11.99
N LEU A 67 -25.68 28.48 -11.69
CA LEU A 67 -25.67 27.13 -11.12
C LEU A 67 -25.72 27.10 -9.59
N MET A 68 -25.59 28.26 -8.92
CA MET A 68 -25.60 28.35 -7.46
C MET A 68 -26.98 28.07 -6.86
N SER A 69 -26.98 27.26 -5.80
CA SER A 69 -28.08 27.13 -4.85
C SER A 69 -28.39 28.44 -4.13
N GLU A 70 -29.54 28.52 -3.46
CA GLU A 70 -29.95 29.72 -2.71
C GLU A 70 -28.93 30.13 -1.64
N ASN A 71 -28.42 29.17 -0.85
CA ASN A 71 -27.41 29.43 0.16
C ASN A 71 -26.08 29.88 -0.47
N GLU A 72 -25.66 29.30 -1.60
CA GLU A 72 -24.45 29.74 -2.30
C GLU A 72 -24.58 31.17 -2.84
N ARG A 73 -25.74 31.54 -3.40
CA ARG A 73 -26.01 32.91 -3.87
C ARG A 73 -25.99 33.90 -2.70
N LEU A 74 -26.58 33.54 -1.56
CA LEU A 74 -26.55 34.37 -0.36
C LEU A 74 -25.11 34.56 0.15
N ALA A 75 -24.34 33.48 0.22
CA ALA A 75 -22.93 33.53 0.61
C ALA A 75 -22.12 34.43 -0.32
N TYR A 76 -22.35 34.33 -1.63
CA TYR A 76 -21.71 35.18 -2.63
C TYR A 76 -22.06 36.66 -2.43
N GLN A 77 -23.33 36.99 -2.22
CA GLN A 77 -23.77 38.37 -1.96
C GLN A 77 -23.11 38.97 -0.71
N ILE A 78 -22.91 38.16 0.34
CA ILE A 78 -22.24 38.59 1.57
C ILE A 78 -20.77 38.94 1.30
N ILE A 79 -20.03 38.06 0.62
CA ILE A 79 -18.60 38.32 0.34
C ILE A 79 -18.41 39.43 -0.70
N GLN A 80 -19.37 39.64 -1.61
CA GLN A 80 -19.34 40.77 -2.55
C GLN A 80 -19.49 42.12 -1.82
N ARG A 81 -20.32 42.17 -0.77
CA ARG A 81 -20.47 43.36 0.09
C ARG A 81 -19.35 43.51 1.12
N SER A 82 -18.64 42.43 1.43
CA SER A 82 -17.52 42.40 2.37
C SER A 82 -16.29 41.75 1.73
N PRO A 83 -15.56 42.46 0.83
CA PRO A 83 -14.51 41.91 -0.02
C PRO A 83 -13.32 41.27 0.72
N ARG A 84 -13.22 41.50 2.04
CA ARG A 84 -12.24 40.89 2.95
C ARG A 84 -12.77 39.63 3.65
N SER A 85 -13.62 38.87 2.96
CA SER A 85 -14.22 37.65 3.48
C SER A 85 -14.12 36.52 2.46
N TYR A 86 -14.07 35.29 2.96
CA TYR A 86 -14.11 34.06 2.17
C TYR A 86 -15.35 33.27 2.53
N ILE A 87 -15.84 32.52 1.54
CA ILE A 87 -16.69 31.36 1.78
C ILE A 87 -15.76 30.16 1.94
N LEU A 88 -15.80 29.52 3.10
CA LEU A 88 -15.21 28.21 3.30
C LEU A 88 -16.27 27.18 2.92
N ARG A 89 -15.95 26.33 1.93
CA ARG A 89 -16.68 25.08 1.70
C ARG A 89 -16.05 24.04 2.60
N CYS A 90 -16.84 23.51 3.51
CA CYS A 90 -16.42 22.48 4.44
C CYS A 90 -17.28 21.23 4.28
N THR A 91 -16.69 20.09 4.57
CA THR A 91 -17.34 18.78 4.44
C THR A 91 -17.45 18.17 5.81
N VAL A 92 -18.64 17.71 6.18
CA VAL A 92 -18.87 17.03 7.44
C VAL A 92 -18.15 15.69 7.40
N THR A 93 -17.18 15.50 8.29
CA THR A 93 -16.38 14.27 8.31
C THR A 93 -16.69 13.37 9.49
N GLY A 94 -17.32 13.89 10.55
CA GLY A 94 -17.73 13.11 11.71
C GLY A 94 -18.30 13.98 12.82
N ALA A 95 -18.60 13.37 13.95
CA ALA A 95 -19.08 14.08 15.13
C ALA A 95 -18.45 13.52 16.42
N ILE A 96 -18.23 14.37 17.41
CA ILE A 96 -17.87 13.96 18.77
C ILE A 96 -19.13 13.99 19.63
N ARG A 97 -19.47 12.86 20.23
CA ARG A 97 -20.60 12.69 21.16
C ARG A 97 -20.11 12.10 22.46
N ASP A 98 -20.79 12.44 23.55
CA ASP A 98 -20.57 11.83 24.85
C ASP A 98 -21.70 10.83 25.11
N GLU A 99 -21.38 9.53 25.13
CA GLU A 99 -22.35 8.45 25.36
C GLU A 99 -22.25 7.85 26.77
N GLY A 100 -21.58 8.53 27.71
CA GLY A 100 -21.46 8.12 29.11
C GLY A 100 -20.15 7.43 29.47
N ASP A 101 -19.47 6.82 28.49
CA ASP A 101 -18.08 6.32 28.62
C ASP A 101 -17.04 7.39 28.23
N GLY A 102 -17.48 8.65 28.11
CA GLY A 102 -16.70 9.78 27.66
C GLY A 102 -16.89 10.07 26.15
N PRO A 103 -16.22 11.13 25.65
CA PRO A 103 -16.36 11.56 24.27
C PRO A 103 -15.82 10.49 23.30
N GLN A 104 -16.58 10.19 22.25
CA GLN A 104 -16.22 9.30 21.15
C GLN A 104 -16.43 9.99 19.79
N ILE A 105 -15.60 9.66 18.79
CA ILE A 105 -15.76 10.17 17.42
C ILE A 105 -16.54 9.14 16.60
N PHE A 106 -17.61 9.60 15.97
CA PHE A 106 -18.45 8.84 15.07
C PHE A 106 -18.20 9.28 13.64
N SER A 107 -18.01 8.30 12.75
CA SER A 107 -17.87 8.52 11.30
C SER A 107 -19.23 8.66 10.65
N GLY A 108 -19.38 9.65 9.75
CA GLY A 108 -20.62 9.87 9.01
C GLY A 108 -21.77 10.37 9.90
N THR A 109 -22.43 11.45 9.50
CA THR A 109 -23.60 11.96 10.23
C THR A 109 -24.87 11.67 9.47
N THR A 110 -25.75 10.86 10.07
CA THR A 110 -27.16 10.82 9.73
C THR A 110 -27.78 12.16 10.12
N SER A 111 -28.13 12.98 9.12
CA SER A 111 -28.79 14.29 9.23
C SER A 111 -28.03 15.38 9.98
N PHE A 112 -26.95 15.91 9.40
CA PHE A 112 -26.48 17.24 9.77
C PHE A 112 -27.42 18.31 9.18
N VAL A 113 -28.04 19.12 10.03
CA VAL A 113 -28.72 20.35 9.63
C VAL A 113 -27.85 21.51 10.06
N ALA A 114 -27.37 22.28 9.08
CA ALA A 114 -26.56 23.46 9.34
C ALA A 114 -27.36 24.48 10.16
N ASP A 115 -26.99 24.65 11.43
CA ASP A 115 -27.59 25.68 12.29
C ASP A 115 -27.12 27.06 11.80
N LYS A 116 -28.02 27.82 11.18
CA LYS A 116 -27.68 29.09 10.56
C LYS A 116 -27.28 30.09 11.63
N SER A 117 -26.19 30.83 11.39
CA SER A 117 -25.63 31.84 12.29
C SER A 117 -24.86 31.29 13.50
N SER A 118 -24.72 29.97 13.62
CA SER A 118 -23.83 29.34 14.59
C SER A 118 -22.36 29.64 14.26
N GLN A 119 -21.51 29.63 15.29
CA GLN A 119 -20.09 29.87 15.15
C GLN A 119 -19.33 28.55 14.94
N VAL A 120 -18.35 28.59 14.05
CA VAL A 120 -17.34 27.53 13.95
C VAL A 120 -16.05 27.99 14.62
N ARG A 121 -15.29 27.03 15.17
CA ARG A 121 -14.08 27.31 15.93
C ARG A 121 -12.96 26.33 15.61
N SER A 122 -11.75 26.69 16.02
CA SER A 122 -10.63 25.75 16.02
C SER A 122 -10.87 24.60 17.01
N LEU A 123 -10.21 23.47 16.76
CA LEU A 123 -10.22 22.32 17.66
C LEU A 123 -9.54 22.69 18.99
N LYS A 124 -10.06 22.14 20.09
CA LYS A 124 -9.41 22.21 21.41
C LYS A 124 -8.30 21.16 21.53
N PRO A 125 -7.32 21.32 22.42
CA PRO A 125 -6.21 20.38 22.58
C PRO A 125 -6.65 18.92 22.81
N GLU A 126 -7.70 18.71 23.60
CA GLU A 126 -8.28 17.38 23.84
C GLU A 126 -8.90 16.78 22.57
N GLU A 127 -9.51 17.59 21.72
CA GLU A 127 -10.11 17.17 20.44
C GLU A 127 -9.00 16.85 19.42
N VAL A 128 -7.95 17.68 19.36
CA VAL A 128 -6.74 17.44 18.54
C VAL A 128 -6.10 16.10 18.91
N LYS A 129 -5.87 15.87 20.20
CA LYS A 129 -5.31 14.60 20.69
C LYS A 129 -6.22 13.42 20.32
N MET A 130 -7.52 13.56 20.54
CA MET A 130 -8.49 12.52 20.23
C MET A 130 -8.54 12.16 18.74
N ILE A 131 -8.34 13.13 17.84
CA ILE A 131 -8.39 12.92 16.39
C ILE A 131 -7.05 12.39 15.86
N TYR A 132 -5.93 13.02 16.20
CA TYR A 132 -4.64 12.79 15.55
C TYR A 132 -3.65 11.92 16.33
N ASP A 133 -3.78 11.86 17.66
CA ASP A 133 -2.95 11.03 18.53
C ASP A 133 -3.65 9.70 18.84
N LYS A 134 -3.71 8.83 17.83
CA LYS A 134 -4.43 7.55 17.90
C LYS A 134 -3.58 6.39 18.40
N GLY A 135 -2.25 6.54 18.47
CA GLY A 135 -1.39 5.42 18.80
C GLY A 135 0.07 5.76 18.97
N THR A 136 0.93 4.79 18.66
CA THR A 136 2.36 4.87 18.96
C THR A 136 3.24 5.00 17.73
N LEU A 137 2.72 4.71 16.53
CA LEU A 137 3.52 4.76 15.30
C LEU A 137 3.50 6.18 14.74
N HIS A 138 4.57 6.93 14.95
CA HIS A 138 4.64 8.33 14.48
C HIS A 138 4.99 8.41 13.00
N VAL A 139 4.03 8.81 12.16
CA VAL A 139 4.20 8.80 10.70
C VAL A 139 4.48 10.18 10.10
N GLY A 140 4.14 11.25 10.80
CA GLY A 140 4.26 12.60 10.26
C GLY A 140 3.40 13.61 10.98
N LYS A 141 2.99 14.64 10.23
CA LYS A 141 2.21 15.76 10.78
C LYS A 141 1.12 16.20 9.82
N THR A 142 0.04 16.77 10.35
CA THR A 142 -1.06 17.34 9.56
C THR A 142 -0.61 18.63 8.85
N VAL A 143 -1.49 19.18 8.01
CA VAL A 143 -1.29 20.50 7.38
C VAL A 143 -1.17 21.64 8.40
N ASP A 144 -1.67 21.42 9.62
CA ASP A 144 -1.65 22.36 10.74
C ASP A 144 -0.56 22.02 11.77
N ASP A 145 0.44 21.23 11.37
CA ASP A 145 1.59 20.81 12.18
C ASP A 145 1.28 19.94 13.40
N TYR A 146 0.09 19.36 13.51
CA TYR A 146 -0.22 18.39 14.56
C TYR A 146 0.44 17.04 14.27
N PRO A 147 1.10 16.38 15.25
CA PRO A 147 1.66 15.05 15.04
C PRO A 147 0.56 14.04 14.76
N VAL A 148 0.81 13.12 13.82
CA VAL A 148 -0.09 12.02 13.49
C VAL A 148 0.55 10.72 13.91
N THR A 149 -0.15 9.97 14.77
CA THR A 149 0.26 8.65 15.25
C THR A 149 -0.77 7.60 14.84
N LEU A 150 -0.30 6.42 14.42
CA LEU A 150 -1.17 5.30 14.06
C LEU A 150 -1.23 4.26 15.20
N PRO A 151 -2.42 3.72 15.53
CA PRO A 151 -2.56 2.66 16.51
C PRO A 151 -2.06 1.33 15.96
N VAL A 152 -1.05 0.71 16.61
CA VAL A 152 -0.55 -0.61 16.20
C VAL A 152 -1.70 -1.61 16.10
N ASN A 153 -2.46 -1.83 17.17
CA ASN A 153 -3.56 -2.81 17.13
C ASN A 153 -4.65 -2.45 16.13
N GLY A 154 -4.93 -1.15 15.94
CA GLY A 154 -5.92 -0.69 14.96
C GLY A 154 -5.50 -0.99 13.51
N LEU A 155 -4.20 -0.90 13.21
CA LEU A 155 -3.64 -1.30 11.91
C LEU A 155 -3.56 -2.83 11.77
N VAL A 156 -2.97 -3.50 12.77
CA VAL A 156 -2.59 -4.92 12.70
C VAL A 156 -3.81 -5.84 12.68
N GLN A 157 -4.92 -5.42 13.30
CA GLN A 157 -6.13 -6.23 13.32
C GLN A 157 -7.02 -6.04 12.10
N ARG A 158 -6.75 -5.12 11.17
CA ARG A 158 -7.75 -4.78 10.14
C ARG A 158 -7.21 -4.74 8.72
N HIS A 159 -6.01 -5.29 8.54
CA HIS A 159 -5.25 -5.19 7.30
C HIS A 159 -5.03 -3.72 6.88
N LEU A 160 -4.09 -3.51 5.97
CA LEU A 160 -3.71 -2.16 5.55
C LEU A 160 -3.48 -2.15 4.05
N SER A 161 -4.05 -1.18 3.36
CA SER A 161 -3.65 -0.84 1.99
C SER A 161 -2.79 0.43 2.00
N ILE A 162 -1.73 0.45 1.19
CA ILE A 162 -0.97 1.66 0.87
C ILE A 162 -1.02 1.88 -0.64
N ILE A 163 -1.75 2.91 -1.06
CA ILE A 163 -2.09 3.17 -2.46
C ILE A 163 -1.47 4.47 -2.91
N GLY A 164 -0.94 4.52 -4.14
CA GLY A 164 -0.41 5.75 -4.71
C GLY A 164 0.44 5.53 -5.95
N MET A 165 0.56 6.55 -6.81
CA MET A 165 1.36 6.44 -8.04
C MET A 165 2.87 6.27 -7.78
N THR A 166 3.65 5.95 -8.81
CA THR A 166 5.12 5.91 -8.72
C THR A 166 5.67 7.28 -8.29
N GLY A 167 6.67 7.27 -7.40
CA GLY A 167 7.34 8.49 -6.93
C GLY A 167 6.60 9.34 -5.90
N CYS A 168 5.37 8.94 -5.47
CA CYS A 168 4.65 9.69 -4.44
C CYS A 168 5.19 9.48 -3.02
N GLY A 169 5.98 8.42 -2.78
CA GLY A 169 6.60 8.14 -1.48
C GLY A 169 6.10 6.88 -0.76
N LYS A 170 5.37 5.96 -1.44
CA LYS A 170 4.88 4.70 -0.83
C LYS A 170 5.96 3.92 -0.10
N SER A 171 7.05 3.56 -0.77
CA SER A 171 8.16 2.78 -0.20
C SER A 171 8.90 3.54 0.90
N TYR A 172 8.87 4.89 0.85
CA TYR A 172 9.38 5.73 1.92
C TYR A 172 8.52 5.59 3.19
N LEU A 173 7.21 5.78 3.05
CA LEU A 173 6.22 5.64 4.12
C LEU A 173 6.20 4.21 4.69
N LEU A 174 6.18 3.19 3.84
CA LEU A 174 6.18 1.81 4.29
C LEU A 174 7.42 1.49 5.12
N GLY A 175 8.59 1.95 4.69
CA GLY A 175 9.80 1.78 5.47
C GLY A 175 9.83 2.57 6.78
N LEU A 176 9.16 3.72 6.84
CA LEU A 176 8.94 4.46 8.09
C LEU A 176 8.02 3.67 9.04
N ILE A 177 6.93 3.11 8.53
CA ILE A 177 6.03 2.25 9.30
C ILE A 177 6.79 1.02 9.82
N CYS A 178 7.64 0.40 9.00
CA CYS A 178 8.49 -0.72 9.43
C CYS A 178 9.47 -0.32 10.53
N GLU A 179 10.07 0.87 10.46
CA GLU A 179 10.94 1.41 11.51
C GLU A 179 10.20 1.57 12.84
N GLU A 180 9.01 2.17 12.81
CA GLU A 180 8.17 2.35 14.00
C GLU A 180 7.69 0.99 14.56
N LEU A 181 7.26 0.05 13.70
CA LEU A 181 6.84 -1.29 14.11
C LEU A 181 8.00 -2.10 14.72
N ALA A 182 9.23 -1.91 14.25
CA ALA A 182 10.41 -2.56 14.83
C ALA A 182 10.65 -2.12 16.28
N LEU A 183 10.32 -0.86 16.64
CA LEU A 183 10.38 -0.39 18.05
C LEU A 183 9.42 -1.17 18.96
N HIS A 184 8.35 -1.75 18.38
CA HIS A 184 7.40 -2.61 19.05
C HIS A 184 7.75 -4.10 18.96
N LYS A 185 8.97 -4.45 18.53
CA LYS A 185 9.45 -5.83 18.38
C LYS A 185 8.58 -6.67 17.45
N ALA A 186 7.96 -6.05 16.45
CA ALA A 186 7.13 -6.75 15.47
C ALA A 186 7.94 -7.78 14.66
N ALA A 187 7.27 -8.87 14.25
CA ALA A 187 7.74 -9.73 13.17
C ALA A 187 7.22 -9.16 11.84
N ILE A 188 8.13 -8.79 10.93
CA ILE A 188 7.80 -8.15 9.66
C ILE A 188 8.38 -8.99 8.53
N LEU A 189 7.55 -9.39 7.56
CA LEU A 189 7.99 -10.07 6.34
C LEU A 189 7.55 -9.28 5.12
N ILE A 190 8.49 -8.95 4.24
CA ILE A 190 8.27 -8.16 3.02
C ILE A 190 8.54 -9.04 1.81
N ILE A 191 7.54 -9.18 0.96
CA ILE A 191 7.66 -9.71 -0.39
C ILE A 191 8.05 -8.53 -1.31
N ASP A 192 9.28 -8.55 -1.81
CA ASP A 192 9.93 -7.42 -2.49
C ASP A 192 10.32 -7.80 -3.95
N PRO A 193 9.41 -7.64 -4.92
CA PRO A 193 9.68 -7.94 -6.33
C PRO A 193 10.67 -6.98 -7.00
N HIS A 194 11.01 -5.83 -6.40
CA HIS A 194 11.86 -4.81 -7.01
C HIS A 194 13.14 -4.49 -6.23
N ASN A 195 13.37 -5.15 -5.09
CA ASN A 195 14.53 -4.99 -4.20
C ASN A 195 14.66 -3.57 -3.61
N GLU A 196 13.55 -2.92 -3.29
CA GLU A 196 13.57 -1.56 -2.74
C GLU A 196 13.87 -1.50 -1.24
N TYR A 197 13.67 -2.60 -0.50
CA TYR A 197 13.70 -2.61 0.97
C TYR A 197 14.99 -3.19 1.55
N ILE A 198 15.86 -3.83 0.76
CA ILE A 198 17.15 -4.37 1.24
C ILE A 198 17.98 -3.31 2.01
N PRO A 199 18.16 -2.06 1.50
CA PRO A 199 18.91 -1.04 2.23
C PRO A 199 18.27 -0.66 3.57
N MET A 200 16.94 -0.73 3.67
CA MET A 200 16.21 -0.46 4.91
C MET A 200 16.58 -1.50 5.96
N ALA A 201 16.42 -2.79 5.65
CA ALA A 201 16.74 -3.85 6.61
C ALA A 201 18.22 -3.84 7.00
N GLN A 202 19.13 -3.57 6.07
CA GLN A 202 20.57 -3.44 6.35
C GLN A 202 20.91 -2.29 7.31
N THR A 203 20.05 -1.28 7.41
CA THR A 203 20.26 -0.11 8.27
C THR A 203 19.31 -0.04 9.46
N MET A 204 18.52 -1.10 9.71
CA MET A 204 17.83 -1.26 10.99
C MET A 204 18.83 -1.25 12.16
N PRO A 205 18.37 -1.05 13.40
CA PRO A 205 19.18 -1.25 14.62
C PRO A 205 19.73 -2.68 14.75
N LYS A 206 20.89 -2.87 15.38
CA LYS A 206 21.60 -4.17 15.45
C LYS A 206 20.85 -5.24 16.26
N ASP A 207 20.02 -4.81 17.19
CA ASP A 207 19.15 -5.61 18.03
C ASP A 207 17.90 -6.12 17.30
N VAL A 208 17.57 -5.56 16.13
CA VAL A 208 16.53 -6.09 15.24
C VAL A 208 17.12 -7.20 14.39
N GLY A 209 16.52 -8.40 14.44
CA GLY A 209 16.86 -9.53 13.59
C GLY A 209 16.63 -9.20 12.12
N ARG A 210 17.51 -9.64 11.23
CA ARG A 210 17.45 -9.32 9.80
C ARG A 210 17.67 -10.57 8.98
N MET A 211 16.66 -10.98 8.24
CA MET A 211 16.78 -12.11 7.33
C MET A 211 16.53 -11.61 5.91
N LEU A 212 17.55 -11.71 5.06
CA LEU A 212 17.46 -11.24 3.68
C LEU A 212 17.60 -12.44 2.76
N TYR A 213 16.51 -12.81 2.13
CA TYR A 213 16.45 -13.89 1.16
C TYR A 213 16.43 -13.33 -0.25
N SER A 214 17.09 -14.01 -1.17
CA SER A 214 16.90 -13.83 -2.60
C SER A 214 16.51 -15.14 -3.22
N VAL A 215 15.54 -15.08 -4.11
CA VAL A 215 15.31 -16.21 -5.00
C VAL A 215 16.30 -16.14 -6.15
N GLY A 216 17.08 -17.19 -6.36
CA GLY A 216 18.11 -17.26 -7.40
C GLY A 216 19.47 -16.70 -6.97
N THR A 217 20.27 -16.24 -7.93
CA THR A 217 21.69 -15.92 -7.74
C THR A 217 21.94 -14.47 -7.32
N ALA A 218 21.73 -14.14 -6.05
CA ALA A 218 22.17 -12.86 -5.49
C ALA A 218 23.29 -13.05 -4.46
N VAL A 219 24.44 -12.43 -4.71
CA VAL A 219 25.60 -12.50 -3.80
C VAL A 219 25.30 -11.76 -2.51
N GLY A 220 25.55 -12.41 -1.37
CA GLY A 220 25.42 -11.80 -0.04
C GLY A 220 24.03 -11.85 0.58
N LEU A 221 23.09 -12.59 -0.03
CA LEU A 221 21.75 -12.87 0.50
C LEU A 221 21.58 -14.37 0.74
N ASN A 222 20.70 -14.75 1.66
CA ASN A 222 20.32 -16.14 1.87
C ASN A 222 19.55 -16.63 0.63
N ALA A 223 19.80 -17.85 0.17
CA ALA A 223 19.04 -18.40 -0.94
C ALA A 223 17.64 -18.80 -0.47
N TYR A 224 16.60 -18.35 -1.15
CA TYR A 224 15.28 -18.97 -1.08
C TYR A 224 15.13 -19.94 -2.24
N THR A 225 15.07 -21.22 -1.93
CA THR A 225 14.86 -22.30 -2.89
C THR A 225 13.57 -23.03 -2.60
N LEU A 226 12.91 -23.49 -3.66
CA LEU A 226 11.83 -24.46 -3.59
C LEU A 226 12.43 -25.86 -3.57
N ASP A 227 11.90 -26.71 -2.72
CA ASP A 227 12.29 -28.12 -2.72
C ASP A 227 11.68 -28.81 -3.94
N ALA A 228 12.53 -29.34 -4.83
CA ALA A 228 12.09 -29.98 -6.07
C ALA A 228 11.15 -31.16 -5.83
N LYS A 229 11.19 -31.79 -4.64
CA LYS A 229 10.33 -32.93 -4.31
C LYS A 229 8.87 -32.57 -4.05
N GLU A 230 8.64 -31.32 -3.62
CA GLU A 230 7.32 -30.77 -3.33
C GLU A 230 6.61 -30.28 -4.61
N LEU A 231 7.32 -30.26 -5.75
CA LEU A 231 6.79 -29.84 -7.04
C LEU A 231 6.16 -31.01 -7.80
N THR A 232 5.04 -30.72 -8.46
CA THR A 232 4.35 -31.63 -9.40
C THR A 232 4.76 -31.34 -10.84
N ALA A 233 4.45 -32.25 -11.78
CA ALA A 233 4.70 -31.96 -13.21
C ALA A 233 3.89 -30.76 -13.71
N HIS A 234 2.71 -30.52 -13.13
CA HIS A 234 1.89 -29.35 -13.44
C HIS A 234 2.52 -28.04 -12.96
N ASP A 235 3.26 -28.05 -11.85
CA ASP A 235 4.03 -26.88 -11.41
C ASP A 235 5.16 -26.58 -12.39
N PHE A 236 5.92 -27.62 -12.79
CA PHE A 236 6.93 -27.49 -13.85
C PHE A 236 6.32 -26.97 -15.16
N GLN A 237 5.14 -27.45 -15.52
CA GLN A 237 4.39 -26.98 -16.68
C GLN A 237 4.04 -25.50 -16.56
N HIS A 238 3.54 -25.09 -15.39
CA HIS A 238 3.19 -23.70 -15.13
C HIS A 238 4.38 -22.75 -15.27
N PHE A 239 5.56 -23.15 -14.78
CA PHE A 239 6.78 -22.33 -14.85
C PHE A 239 7.39 -22.24 -16.24
N THR A 240 7.43 -23.38 -16.93
CA THR A 240 8.20 -23.53 -18.17
C THR A 240 7.34 -23.30 -19.42
N GLY A 241 6.02 -23.49 -19.31
CA GLY A 241 5.10 -23.50 -20.44
C GLY A 241 5.20 -24.76 -21.29
N MET A 242 5.78 -25.84 -20.77
CA MET A 242 5.94 -27.09 -21.53
C MET A 242 4.59 -27.71 -21.96
N GLY A 243 4.59 -28.37 -23.11
CA GLY A 243 3.39 -29.00 -23.66
C GLY A 243 3.00 -30.29 -22.93
N PRO A 244 1.77 -30.81 -23.17
CA PRO A 244 1.24 -31.98 -22.45
C PRO A 244 2.15 -33.21 -22.49
N GLY A 245 2.80 -33.51 -23.62
CA GLY A 245 3.71 -34.65 -23.71
C GLY A 245 4.93 -34.54 -22.79
N SER A 246 5.52 -33.33 -22.69
CA SER A 246 6.60 -33.07 -21.73
C SER A 246 6.11 -33.07 -20.29
N THR A 247 4.88 -32.63 -20.02
CA THR A 247 4.28 -32.75 -18.68
C THR A 247 4.08 -34.22 -18.28
N SER A 248 3.52 -35.04 -19.17
CA SER A 248 3.29 -36.47 -18.87
C SER A 248 4.58 -37.23 -18.61
N ILE A 249 5.66 -36.95 -19.35
CA ILE A 249 6.93 -37.64 -19.09
C ILE A 249 7.56 -37.19 -17.76
N VAL A 250 7.42 -35.92 -17.38
CA VAL A 250 7.88 -35.40 -16.08
C VAL A 250 7.08 -36.00 -14.93
N GLU A 251 5.77 -36.17 -15.10
CA GLU A 251 4.93 -36.82 -14.08
C GLU A 251 5.38 -38.26 -13.84
N ALA A 252 5.66 -39.02 -14.90
CA ALA A 252 6.20 -40.38 -14.79
C ALA A 252 7.57 -40.39 -14.08
N VAL A 253 8.48 -39.47 -14.44
CA VAL A 253 9.79 -39.33 -13.77
C VAL A 253 9.63 -39.04 -12.28
N ILE A 254 8.76 -38.09 -11.92
CA ILE A 254 8.51 -37.72 -10.52
C ILE A 254 7.92 -38.90 -9.75
N GLN A 255 6.98 -39.64 -10.35
CA GLN A 255 6.39 -40.82 -9.73
C GLN A 255 7.46 -41.90 -9.46
N ASP A 256 8.27 -42.24 -10.47
CA ASP A 256 9.32 -43.24 -10.34
C ASP A 256 10.38 -42.83 -9.30
N LEU A 257 10.78 -41.55 -9.29
CA LEU A 257 11.70 -41.02 -8.29
C LEU A 257 11.12 -41.06 -6.88
N ARG A 258 9.82 -40.76 -6.69
CA ARG A 258 9.15 -40.85 -5.39
C ARG A 258 9.13 -42.29 -4.84
N GLU A 259 9.00 -43.28 -5.73
CA GLU A 259 9.01 -44.70 -5.35
C GLU A 259 10.42 -45.20 -5.04
N VAL A 260 11.41 -44.86 -5.86
CA VAL A 260 12.77 -45.43 -5.79
C VAL A 260 13.71 -44.62 -4.91
N LYS A 261 13.59 -43.29 -4.92
CA LYS A 261 14.48 -42.36 -4.20
C LYS A 261 13.66 -41.18 -3.61
N PRO A 262 12.97 -41.36 -2.48
CA PRO A 262 12.11 -40.33 -1.89
C PRO A 262 12.79 -38.99 -1.58
N GLN A 263 14.12 -38.98 -1.47
CA GLN A 263 14.95 -37.77 -1.36
C GLN A 263 15.70 -37.54 -2.67
N TYR A 264 14.97 -37.07 -3.69
CA TYR A 264 15.53 -36.71 -4.99
C TYR A 264 15.72 -35.20 -5.13
N THR A 265 16.58 -34.82 -6.07
CA THR A 265 16.92 -33.45 -6.42
C THR A 265 16.48 -33.13 -7.83
N ILE A 266 16.57 -31.86 -8.22
CA ILE A 266 16.34 -31.48 -9.62
C ILE A 266 17.32 -32.16 -10.59
N GLN A 267 18.54 -32.49 -10.14
CA GLN A 267 19.51 -33.19 -10.97
C GLN A 267 19.07 -34.62 -11.23
N ASP A 268 18.47 -35.30 -10.25
CA ASP A 268 17.93 -36.64 -10.43
C ASP A 268 16.79 -36.67 -11.48
N ILE A 269 15.94 -35.64 -11.49
CA ILE A 269 14.92 -35.46 -12.55
C ILE A 269 15.58 -35.30 -13.92
N LEU A 270 16.62 -34.47 -14.01
CA LEU A 270 17.34 -34.22 -15.27
C LEU A 270 18.07 -35.46 -15.79
N ASP A 271 18.62 -36.28 -14.90
CA ASP A 271 19.34 -37.50 -15.22
C ASP A 271 18.38 -38.61 -15.70
N ASP A 272 17.21 -38.75 -15.07
CA ASP A 272 16.17 -39.69 -15.53
C ASP A 272 15.61 -39.28 -16.91
N LEU A 273 15.34 -37.98 -17.10
CA LEU A 273 14.93 -37.45 -18.41
C LEU A 273 15.99 -37.68 -19.49
N ASP A 274 17.29 -37.56 -19.15
CA ASP A 274 18.37 -37.88 -20.09
C ASP A 274 18.41 -39.37 -20.46
N THR A 275 18.13 -40.24 -19.49
CA THR A 275 18.03 -41.68 -19.71
C THR A 275 16.88 -42.00 -20.66
N ARG A 276 15.68 -41.45 -20.41
CA ARG A 276 14.51 -41.63 -21.30
C ARG A 276 14.73 -41.02 -22.69
N ALA A 277 15.46 -39.91 -22.78
CA ALA A 277 15.84 -39.29 -24.06
C ALA A 277 16.71 -40.22 -24.92
N LYS A 278 17.51 -41.10 -24.30
CA LYS A 278 18.39 -42.07 -25.00
C LYS A 278 17.69 -43.40 -25.27
N GLU A 279 16.96 -43.92 -24.30
CA GLU A 279 16.52 -45.33 -24.26
C GLU A 279 15.01 -45.54 -24.46
N GLY A 280 14.19 -44.48 -24.36
CA GLY A 280 12.72 -44.57 -24.49
C GLY A 280 12.21 -44.87 -25.90
N THR A 281 10.90 -44.95 -26.06
CA THR A 281 10.24 -45.00 -27.38
C THR A 281 10.45 -43.69 -28.16
N SER A 282 10.29 -43.69 -29.49
CA SER A 282 10.50 -42.47 -30.31
C SER A 282 9.70 -41.24 -29.82
N SER A 283 8.47 -41.47 -29.34
CA SER A 283 7.63 -40.43 -28.74
C SER A 283 8.17 -39.94 -27.39
N GLU A 284 8.61 -40.87 -26.52
CA GLU A 284 9.18 -40.53 -25.20
C GLU A 284 10.50 -39.80 -25.35
N LYS A 285 11.38 -40.23 -26.27
CA LYS A 285 12.66 -39.57 -26.53
C LYS A 285 12.45 -38.09 -26.83
N THR A 286 11.52 -37.80 -27.74
CA THR A 286 11.19 -36.42 -28.12
C THR A 286 10.66 -35.63 -26.92
N ALA A 287 9.68 -36.18 -26.19
CA ALA A 287 9.09 -35.52 -25.02
C ALA A 287 10.12 -35.24 -23.92
N ALA A 288 11.01 -36.21 -23.65
CA ALA A 288 12.05 -36.13 -22.62
C ALA A 288 13.13 -35.11 -22.96
N ILE A 289 13.56 -35.02 -24.24
CA ILE A 289 14.51 -33.98 -24.70
C ILE A 289 13.95 -32.58 -24.43
N TRP A 290 12.70 -32.34 -24.81
CA TRP A 290 12.07 -31.04 -24.57
C TRP A 290 11.87 -30.77 -23.09
N ALA A 291 11.35 -31.72 -22.32
CA ALA A 291 11.17 -31.60 -20.88
C ALA A 291 12.49 -31.27 -20.16
N LYS A 292 13.57 -31.96 -20.52
CA LYS A 292 14.92 -31.70 -20.00
C LYS A 292 15.37 -30.27 -20.28
N ASN A 293 15.21 -29.77 -21.51
CA ASN A 293 15.59 -28.39 -21.84
C ASN A 293 14.81 -27.35 -21.01
N TYR A 294 13.50 -27.58 -20.83
CA TYR A 294 12.65 -26.72 -20.01
C TYR A 294 13.07 -26.73 -18.54
N ILE A 295 13.25 -27.91 -17.96
CA ILE A 295 13.63 -28.09 -16.56
C ILE A 295 15.04 -27.60 -16.30
N GLN A 296 15.99 -27.80 -17.23
CA GLN A 296 17.35 -27.27 -17.11
C GLN A 296 17.34 -25.74 -17.08
N THR A 297 16.52 -25.11 -17.93
CA THR A 297 16.36 -23.65 -17.94
C THR A 297 15.84 -23.16 -16.59
N LEU A 298 14.91 -23.90 -15.99
CA LEU A 298 14.37 -23.59 -14.68
C LEU A 298 15.41 -23.79 -13.56
N ALA A 299 16.16 -24.89 -13.57
CA ALA A 299 17.22 -25.17 -12.62
C ALA A 299 18.31 -24.08 -12.64
N ASN A 300 18.65 -23.57 -13.83
CA ASN A 300 19.63 -22.50 -14.00
C ASN A 300 19.21 -21.15 -13.37
N THR A 301 17.94 -20.98 -12.99
CA THR A 301 17.50 -19.79 -12.25
C THR A 301 17.98 -19.77 -10.80
N GLY A 302 18.40 -20.94 -10.27
CA GLY A 302 18.79 -21.11 -8.87
C GLY A 302 17.61 -21.12 -7.89
N MET A 303 16.37 -21.19 -8.39
CA MET A 303 15.17 -21.22 -7.53
C MET A 303 14.86 -22.62 -6.97
N LEU A 304 15.46 -23.68 -7.53
CA LEU A 304 15.23 -25.07 -7.12
C LEU A 304 16.41 -25.55 -6.29
N GLY A 305 16.11 -26.10 -5.12
CA GLY A 305 17.09 -26.62 -4.17
C GLY A 305 16.62 -27.93 -3.56
N THR A 306 17.28 -28.30 -2.46
CA THR A 306 17.00 -29.54 -1.71
C THR A 306 16.14 -29.32 -0.47
N SER A 307 15.84 -28.07 -0.16
CA SER A 307 15.01 -27.67 0.97
C SER A 307 14.57 -26.22 0.82
N GLU A 308 13.43 -25.88 1.41
CA GLU A 308 13.03 -24.49 1.61
C GLU A 308 13.58 -23.95 2.95
N PRO A 309 13.85 -22.63 3.08
CA PRO A 309 14.24 -22.05 4.37
C PRO A 309 13.18 -22.33 5.45
N PRO A 310 13.56 -22.73 6.68
CA PRO A 310 12.61 -22.95 7.76
C PRO A 310 11.75 -21.72 8.04
N ILE A 311 10.44 -21.90 8.18
CA ILE A 311 9.52 -20.76 8.29
C ILE A 311 9.73 -19.98 9.61
N GLN A 312 10.19 -20.66 10.65
CA GLN A 312 10.54 -20.08 11.95
C GLN A 312 11.78 -19.17 11.87
N GLU A 313 12.71 -19.46 10.96
CA GLU A 313 13.84 -18.55 10.67
C GLU A 313 13.37 -17.33 9.88
N MET A 314 12.42 -17.51 8.97
CA MET A 314 11.84 -16.42 8.18
C MET A 314 10.94 -15.50 9.02
N VAL A 315 10.30 -16.00 10.07
CA VAL A 315 9.35 -15.24 10.89
C VAL A 315 9.67 -15.43 12.37
N SER A 316 10.30 -14.44 12.96
CA SER A 316 10.63 -14.39 14.39
C SER A 316 10.28 -13.02 14.99
N ALA A 317 10.12 -12.96 16.31
CA ALA A 317 9.85 -11.70 17.00
C ALA A 317 11.04 -10.73 16.86
N ASN A 318 10.75 -9.42 16.81
CA ASN A 318 11.76 -8.37 16.61
C ASN A 318 12.63 -8.60 15.36
N GLN A 319 12.01 -9.03 14.26
CA GLN A 319 12.71 -9.38 13.02
C GLN A 319 12.08 -8.68 11.82
N VAL A 320 12.95 -8.25 10.90
CA VAL A 320 12.57 -7.83 9.55
C VAL A 320 13.15 -8.82 8.55
N THR A 321 12.25 -9.48 7.83
CA THR A 321 12.57 -10.41 6.76
C THR A 321 12.20 -9.80 5.42
N ILE A 322 13.11 -9.90 4.45
CA ILE A 322 12.87 -9.49 3.07
C ILE A 322 13.07 -10.69 2.16
N VAL A 323 12.10 -10.93 1.29
CA VAL A 323 12.21 -11.92 0.20
C VAL A 323 12.31 -11.14 -1.11
N ALA A 324 13.55 -10.95 -1.56
CA ALA A 324 13.91 -10.28 -2.78
C ALA A 324 13.69 -11.20 -4.00
N MET A 325 12.97 -10.69 -5.00
CA MET A 325 12.65 -11.46 -6.21
C MET A 325 12.91 -10.69 -7.52
N SER A 326 13.67 -9.59 -7.46
CA SER A 326 14.02 -8.82 -8.65
C SER A 326 14.72 -9.68 -9.71
N GLY A 327 14.39 -9.44 -10.98
CA GLY A 327 14.91 -10.20 -12.12
C GLY A 327 14.17 -11.50 -12.42
N MET A 328 13.25 -11.93 -11.55
CA MET A 328 12.44 -13.13 -11.80
C MET A 328 11.22 -12.85 -12.69
N ARG A 329 10.79 -13.88 -13.43
CA ARG A 329 9.52 -13.85 -14.17
C ARG A 329 8.34 -13.85 -13.19
N GLU A 330 7.30 -13.10 -13.53
CA GLU A 330 6.13 -12.90 -12.66
C GLU A 330 5.46 -14.21 -12.21
N LYS A 331 5.25 -15.17 -13.13
CA LYS A 331 4.67 -16.48 -12.78
C LYS A 331 5.45 -17.22 -11.69
N ILE A 332 6.78 -17.08 -11.70
CA ILE A 332 7.64 -17.70 -10.69
C ILE A 332 7.52 -16.96 -9.36
N GLN A 333 7.52 -15.62 -9.39
CA GLN A 333 7.28 -14.80 -8.19
C GLN A 333 5.93 -15.17 -7.56
N GLN A 334 4.87 -15.28 -8.37
CA GLN A 334 3.53 -15.64 -7.91
C GLN A 334 3.51 -16.98 -7.19
N PHE A 335 4.20 -18.00 -7.71
CA PHE A 335 4.26 -19.31 -7.08
C PHE A 335 5.06 -19.34 -5.80
N ILE A 336 6.22 -18.68 -5.77
CA ILE A 336 7.04 -18.61 -4.56
C ILE A 336 6.28 -17.90 -3.44
N VAL A 337 5.60 -16.81 -3.79
CA VAL A 337 4.69 -16.13 -2.87
C VAL A 337 3.59 -17.10 -2.42
N THR A 338 2.97 -17.88 -3.31
CA THR A 338 1.99 -18.90 -2.90
C THR A 338 2.54 -19.87 -1.86
N SER A 339 3.72 -20.46 -2.10
CA SER A 339 4.38 -21.39 -1.15
C SER A 339 4.63 -20.72 0.20
N ILE A 340 5.27 -19.54 0.20
CA ILE A 340 5.55 -18.79 1.44
C ILE A 340 4.27 -18.48 2.20
N LEU A 341 3.24 -17.97 1.51
CA LEU A 341 2.00 -17.54 2.12
C LEU A 341 1.19 -18.71 2.71
N GLN A 342 1.17 -19.87 2.03
CA GLN A 342 0.55 -21.09 2.55
C GLN A 342 1.26 -21.56 3.81
N ARG A 343 2.59 -21.64 3.79
CA ARG A 343 3.40 -22.02 4.95
C ARG A 343 3.20 -21.07 6.14
N ILE A 344 3.13 -19.76 5.89
CA ILE A 344 2.79 -18.76 6.93
C ILE A 344 1.40 -19.03 7.51
N PHE A 345 0.40 -19.23 6.65
CA PHE A 345 -0.98 -19.41 7.09
C PHE A 345 -1.14 -20.67 7.96
N ASP A 346 -0.57 -21.79 7.53
CA ASP A 346 -0.64 -23.06 8.25
C ASP A 346 0.14 -22.98 9.57
N SER A 347 1.34 -22.42 9.56
CA SER A 347 2.16 -22.23 10.77
C SER A 347 1.51 -21.28 11.78
N ARG A 348 0.71 -20.31 11.33
CA ARG A 348 -0.07 -19.44 12.21
C ARG A 348 -1.32 -20.11 12.77
N LYS A 349 -1.94 -21.03 12.03
CA LYS A 349 -3.02 -21.88 12.55
C LYS A 349 -2.53 -22.81 13.66
N SER A 350 -1.35 -23.40 13.50
CA SER A 350 -0.71 -24.25 14.51
C SER A 350 0.06 -23.47 15.59
N SER A 351 0.14 -22.14 15.48
CA SER A 351 0.87 -21.26 16.39
C SER A 351 2.38 -21.54 16.50
N GLU A 352 3.00 -22.04 15.43
CA GLU A 352 4.43 -22.34 15.34
C GLU A 352 5.31 -21.09 15.15
N ILE A 353 4.77 -20.04 14.54
CA ILE A 353 5.46 -18.75 14.33
C ILE A 353 4.68 -17.62 15.01
N PRO A 354 5.30 -16.48 15.41
CA PRO A 354 4.59 -15.39 16.07
C PRO A 354 3.61 -14.66 15.12
N PRO A 355 2.65 -13.88 15.65
CA PRO A 355 1.89 -12.92 14.85
C PRO A 355 2.82 -12.00 14.06
N LEU A 356 2.45 -11.68 12.82
CA LEU A 356 3.33 -10.97 11.90
C LEU A 356 2.61 -9.93 11.05
N ILE A 357 3.40 -8.96 10.58
CA ILE A 357 3.04 -8.01 9.53
C ILE A 357 3.58 -8.54 8.22
N LEU A 358 2.67 -8.95 7.34
CA LEU A 358 2.98 -9.52 6.04
C LEU A 358 2.74 -8.46 4.97
N ILE A 359 3.82 -7.93 4.42
CA ILE A 359 3.80 -6.86 3.43
C ILE A 359 3.98 -7.45 2.03
N ILE A 360 3.02 -7.19 1.16
CA ILE A 360 3.06 -7.57 -0.25
C ILE A 360 3.22 -6.29 -1.08
N GLU A 361 4.45 -6.03 -1.52
CA GLU A 361 4.69 -4.94 -2.46
C GLU A 361 4.17 -5.31 -3.85
N GLU A 362 3.67 -4.33 -4.60
CA GLU A 362 3.09 -4.53 -5.94
C GLU A 362 2.00 -5.61 -5.94
N ALA A 363 1.12 -5.58 -4.92
CA ALA A 363 0.16 -6.65 -4.64
C ALA A 363 -0.73 -7.05 -5.84
N HIS A 364 -0.97 -6.13 -6.78
CA HIS A 364 -1.73 -6.42 -8.00
C HIS A 364 -1.05 -7.46 -8.92
N ARG A 365 0.25 -7.74 -8.73
CA ARG A 365 0.98 -8.81 -9.44
C ARG A 365 0.70 -10.20 -8.86
N PHE A 366 0.28 -10.26 -7.59
CA PHE A 366 0.04 -11.51 -6.84
C PHE A 366 -1.44 -11.82 -6.68
N ALA A 367 -2.30 -10.79 -6.74
CA ALA A 367 -3.74 -10.92 -6.76
C ALA A 367 -4.33 -9.95 -7.81
N PRO A 368 -4.15 -10.20 -9.12
CA PRO A 368 -4.69 -9.33 -10.16
C PRO A 368 -6.23 -9.39 -10.22
N SER A 369 -6.85 -8.29 -10.63
CA SER A 369 -8.28 -8.20 -10.92
C SER A 369 -8.58 -8.79 -12.30
N GLY A 370 -9.60 -9.64 -12.41
CA GLY A 370 -10.07 -10.24 -13.67
C GLY A 370 -9.17 -11.34 -14.27
N GLU A 371 -7.98 -11.54 -13.73
CA GLU A 371 -7.05 -12.61 -14.09
C GLU A 371 -6.80 -13.53 -12.88
N THR A 372 -6.36 -14.76 -13.13
CA THR A 372 -6.01 -15.71 -12.07
C THR A 372 -4.49 -15.84 -11.97
N ALA A 373 -3.92 -15.26 -10.91
CA ALA A 373 -2.57 -15.61 -10.46
C ALA A 373 -2.63 -16.83 -9.54
N SER A 374 -1.55 -17.62 -9.49
CA SER A 374 -1.46 -18.76 -8.56
C SER A 374 -1.57 -18.33 -7.09
N SER A 375 -1.17 -17.10 -6.76
CA SER A 375 -1.25 -16.53 -5.41
C SER A 375 -2.61 -15.93 -5.06
N SER A 376 -3.51 -15.71 -6.03
CA SER A 376 -4.79 -15.03 -5.78
C SER A 376 -5.63 -15.72 -4.72
N ALA A 377 -5.65 -17.06 -4.71
CA ALA A 377 -6.45 -17.84 -3.75
C ALA A 377 -5.96 -17.62 -2.32
N ILE A 378 -4.67 -17.82 -2.05
CA ILE A 378 -4.10 -17.67 -0.70
C ILE A 378 -4.13 -16.20 -0.24
N MET A 379 -3.96 -15.23 -1.14
CA MET A 379 -4.11 -13.81 -0.84
C MET A 379 -5.53 -13.48 -0.34
N ARG A 380 -6.57 -14.00 -1.00
CA ARG A 380 -7.97 -13.86 -0.55
C ARG A 380 -8.21 -14.54 0.79
N THR A 381 -7.68 -15.76 0.98
CA THR A 381 -7.78 -16.48 2.26
C THR A 381 -7.12 -15.70 3.39
N LEU A 382 -5.91 -15.17 3.19
CA LEU A 382 -5.22 -14.34 4.18
C LEU A 382 -5.96 -13.04 4.47
N ALA A 383 -6.55 -12.40 3.45
CA ALA A 383 -7.34 -11.20 3.63
C ALA A 383 -8.65 -11.47 4.42
N ALA A 384 -9.27 -12.63 4.25
CA ALA A 384 -10.53 -12.99 4.92
C ALA A 384 -10.33 -13.60 6.33
N GLU A 385 -9.26 -14.37 6.51
CA GLU A 385 -9.05 -15.19 7.72
C GLU A 385 -7.76 -14.87 8.47
N GLY A 386 -6.78 -14.23 7.84
CA GLY A 386 -5.44 -14.02 8.39
C GLY A 386 -5.48 -13.31 9.74
N ARG A 387 -6.37 -12.33 9.92
CA ARG A 387 -6.59 -11.64 11.20
C ARG A 387 -6.84 -12.61 12.36
N LYS A 388 -7.67 -13.64 12.15
CA LYS A 388 -8.05 -14.62 13.20
C LYS A 388 -6.81 -15.35 13.73
N PHE A 389 -5.79 -15.49 12.88
CA PHE A 389 -4.53 -16.15 13.20
C PHE A 389 -3.38 -15.16 13.38
N GLY A 390 -3.65 -13.87 13.61
CA GLY A 390 -2.60 -12.87 13.87
C GLY A 390 -1.69 -12.58 12.67
N VAL A 391 -2.20 -12.72 11.45
CA VAL A 391 -1.53 -12.24 10.23
C VAL A 391 -2.13 -10.90 9.84
N CYS A 392 -1.35 -9.83 9.89
CA CYS A 392 -1.74 -8.56 9.30
C CYS A 392 -1.21 -8.47 7.86
N LEU A 393 -2.08 -8.70 6.89
CA LEU A 393 -1.80 -8.41 5.49
C LEU A 393 -1.72 -6.89 5.26
N VAL A 394 -0.61 -6.45 4.66
CA VAL A 394 -0.40 -5.09 4.17
C VAL A 394 -0.17 -5.16 2.66
N VAL A 395 -1.10 -4.61 1.88
CA VAL A 395 -0.99 -4.58 0.42
C VAL A 395 -0.50 -3.21 -0.04
N VAL A 396 0.55 -3.18 -0.83
CA VAL A 396 1.05 -1.94 -1.43
C VAL A 396 0.86 -2.02 -2.94
N SER A 397 0.21 -1.02 -3.53
CA SER A 397 -0.02 -0.99 -4.98
C SER A 397 -0.12 0.43 -5.51
N GLN A 398 0.38 0.62 -6.73
CA GLN A 398 0.21 1.81 -7.54
C GLN A 398 -0.97 1.73 -8.52
N ARG A 399 -1.60 0.56 -8.64
CA ARG A 399 -2.77 0.29 -9.47
C ARG A 399 -3.85 -0.42 -8.64
N PRO A 400 -4.57 0.27 -7.75
CA PRO A 400 -5.65 -0.35 -6.97
C PRO A 400 -6.72 -0.99 -7.87
N ASN A 401 -7.01 -0.42 -9.05
CA ASN A 401 -8.00 -0.99 -9.96
C ASN A 401 -7.59 -2.33 -10.59
N ARG A 402 -6.28 -2.66 -10.57
CA ARG A 402 -5.74 -3.95 -11.04
C ARG A 402 -5.58 -4.95 -9.91
N LEU A 403 -5.83 -4.58 -8.66
CA LEU A 403 -5.80 -5.48 -7.51
C LEU A 403 -7.19 -6.12 -7.34
N ASP A 404 -7.20 -7.38 -6.92
CA ASP A 404 -8.41 -8.12 -6.58
C ASP A 404 -9.27 -7.32 -5.58
N SER A 405 -10.54 -7.10 -5.93
CA SER A 405 -11.45 -6.28 -5.14
C SER A 405 -11.78 -6.91 -3.79
N THR A 406 -11.74 -8.23 -3.65
CA THR A 406 -11.94 -8.91 -2.37
C THR A 406 -10.74 -8.67 -1.47
N VAL A 407 -9.51 -8.81 -1.98
CA VAL A 407 -8.30 -8.51 -1.19
C VAL A 407 -8.29 -7.04 -0.75
N LEU A 408 -8.61 -6.12 -1.66
CA LEU A 408 -8.59 -4.69 -1.36
C LEU A 408 -9.69 -4.28 -0.38
N SER A 409 -10.93 -4.77 -0.53
CA SER A 409 -12.05 -4.45 0.38
C SER A 409 -11.89 -5.01 1.80
N GLN A 410 -11.11 -6.07 1.97
CA GLN A 410 -10.75 -6.58 3.31
C GLN A 410 -9.66 -5.73 3.99
N CYS A 411 -9.01 -4.82 3.27
CA CYS A 411 -8.09 -3.84 3.85
C CYS A 411 -8.88 -2.64 4.37
N VAL A 412 -9.37 -2.73 5.61
CA VAL A 412 -10.23 -1.70 6.21
C VAL A 412 -9.46 -0.39 6.42
N THR A 413 -8.20 -0.47 6.85
CA THR A 413 -7.35 0.72 6.92
C THR A 413 -6.74 1.00 5.55
N ASN A 414 -6.90 2.23 5.08
CA ASN A 414 -6.42 2.68 3.78
C ASN A 414 -5.53 3.90 3.97
N ILE A 415 -4.28 3.83 3.53
CA ILE A 415 -3.41 4.99 3.37
C ILE A 415 -3.26 5.30 1.89
N VAL A 416 -3.85 6.41 1.47
CA VAL A 416 -3.90 6.83 0.08
C VAL A 416 -3.01 8.04 -0.12
N MET A 417 -2.02 7.91 -0.98
CA MET A 417 -1.13 8.99 -1.42
C MET A 417 -1.63 9.55 -2.75
N LYS A 418 -0.81 10.37 -3.42
CA LYS A 418 -1.15 10.94 -4.73
C LYS A 418 -1.62 9.87 -5.73
N VAL A 419 -2.82 10.03 -6.28
CA VAL A 419 -3.43 9.21 -7.34
C VAL A 419 -4.08 10.12 -8.38
N LYS A 420 -3.90 9.83 -9.67
CA LYS A 420 -4.40 10.65 -10.79
C LYS A 420 -5.34 9.93 -11.73
N ASN A 421 -5.22 8.61 -11.82
CA ASN A 421 -5.97 7.83 -12.80
C ASN A 421 -7.43 7.71 -12.33
N PRO A 422 -8.42 8.06 -13.17
CA PRO A 422 -9.83 7.98 -12.78
C PRO A 422 -10.28 6.57 -12.36
N ALA A 423 -9.81 5.51 -13.02
CA ALA A 423 -10.16 4.14 -12.65
C ALA A 423 -9.60 3.75 -11.27
N ASP A 424 -8.42 4.26 -10.93
CA ASP A 424 -7.83 4.05 -9.60
C ASP A 424 -8.58 4.83 -8.52
N LEU A 425 -9.02 6.06 -8.80
CA LEU A 425 -9.87 6.86 -7.91
C LEU A 425 -11.22 6.17 -7.64
N THR A 426 -11.86 5.64 -8.68
CA THR A 426 -13.10 4.86 -8.56
C THR A 426 -12.90 3.63 -7.68
N SER A 427 -11.80 2.91 -7.87
CA SER A 427 -11.48 1.74 -7.04
C SER A 427 -11.27 2.10 -5.56
N ILE A 428 -10.64 3.24 -5.27
CA ILE A 428 -10.50 3.75 -3.90
C ILE A 428 -11.87 4.11 -3.30
N ARG A 429 -12.72 4.80 -4.07
CA ARG A 429 -14.09 5.16 -3.66
C ARG A 429 -14.91 3.93 -3.27
N GLU A 430 -14.74 2.82 -3.99
CA GLU A 430 -15.51 1.59 -3.78
C GLU A 430 -14.97 0.68 -2.67
N SER A 431 -13.68 0.82 -2.31
CA SER A 431 -13.02 -0.06 -1.36
C SER A 431 -12.80 0.55 0.03
N ALA A 432 -12.72 1.87 0.14
CA ALA A 432 -12.44 2.55 1.40
C ALA A 432 -13.69 3.16 2.02
N GLU A 433 -13.79 3.06 3.34
CA GLU A 433 -14.83 3.71 4.13
C GLU A 433 -14.54 5.21 4.31
N ASN A 434 -15.59 6.02 4.49
CA ASN A 434 -15.49 7.45 4.78
C ASN A 434 -14.75 8.29 3.72
N VAL A 435 -14.81 7.88 2.46
CA VAL A 435 -14.29 8.64 1.32
C VAL A 435 -15.36 9.57 0.78
N THR A 436 -15.07 10.88 0.77
CA THR A 436 -15.93 11.89 0.15
C THR A 436 -15.43 12.26 -1.25
N GLU A 437 -16.28 12.82 -2.10
CA GLU A 437 -15.87 13.28 -3.44
C GLU A 437 -14.79 14.38 -3.37
N ASP A 438 -14.82 15.25 -2.35
CA ASP A 438 -13.79 16.29 -2.19
C ASP A 438 -12.41 15.71 -1.91
N ILE A 439 -12.36 14.60 -1.16
CA ILE A 439 -11.14 13.85 -0.90
C ILE A 439 -10.59 13.31 -2.22
N LEU A 440 -11.44 12.67 -3.03
CA LEU A 440 -11.04 12.10 -4.32
C LEU A 440 -10.53 13.17 -5.29
N ASP A 441 -11.17 14.34 -5.32
CA ASP A 441 -10.73 15.51 -6.09
C ASP A 441 -9.40 16.11 -5.60
N GLU A 442 -9.01 15.81 -4.36
CA GLU A 442 -7.76 16.27 -3.76
C GLU A 442 -6.57 15.36 -4.04
N LEU A 443 -6.79 14.04 -4.10
CA LEU A 443 -5.72 13.05 -4.27
C LEU A 443 -4.80 13.35 -5.48
N PRO A 444 -5.28 13.84 -6.65
CA PRO A 444 -4.41 14.24 -7.75
C PRO A 444 -3.44 15.38 -7.43
N ARG A 445 -3.83 16.25 -6.49
CA ARG A 445 -3.11 17.48 -6.10
C ARG A 445 -2.08 17.22 -5.01
N PHE A 446 -2.15 16.09 -4.31
CA PHE A 446 -1.19 15.74 -3.26
C PHE A 446 0.25 15.85 -3.74
N GLU A 447 1.11 16.39 -2.90
CA GLU A 447 2.54 16.43 -3.13
C GLU A 447 3.21 15.11 -2.73
N ARG A 448 4.49 14.94 -3.11
CA ARG A 448 5.29 13.80 -2.65
C ARG A 448 5.35 13.79 -1.12
N GLY A 449 5.09 12.63 -0.52
CA GLY A 449 5.03 12.44 0.94
C GLY A 449 3.73 12.92 1.58
N GLU A 450 2.76 13.44 0.83
CA GLU A 450 1.41 13.64 1.37
C GLU A 450 0.59 12.36 1.25
N ALA A 451 -0.17 12.09 2.30
CA ALA A 451 -1.00 10.91 2.43
C ALA A 451 -2.29 11.26 3.19
N LEU A 452 -3.31 10.45 2.95
CA LEU A 452 -4.57 10.46 3.66
C LEU A 452 -4.75 9.08 4.28
N VAL A 453 -4.99 9.02 5.59
CA VAL A 453 -5.35 7.77 6.27
C VAL A 453 -6.83 7.75 6.60
N MET A 454 -7.46 6.61 6.32
CA MET A 454 -8.90 6.36 6.46
C MET A 454 -9.14 4.92 6.92
N GLY A 455 -10.36 4.64 7.39
CA GLY A 455 -10.81 3.32 7.82
C GLY A 455 -11.32 3.33 9.25
N GLU A 456 -11.81 2.21 9.74
CA GLU A 456 -12.51 2.12 11.02
C GLU A 456 -11.65 2.55 12.25
N ALA A 457 -10.31 2.44 12.20
CA ALA A 457 -9.42 2.97 13.25
C ALA A 457 -9.30 4.52 13.24
N PHE A 458 -9.77 5.14 12.15
CA PHE A 458 -9.75 6.57 11.86
C PHE A 458 -11.17 7.01 11.47
N PRO A 459 -12.05 7.24 12.46
CA PRO A 459 -13.44 7.65 12.22
C PRO A 459 -13.59 8.92 11.36
N VAL A 460 -12.51 9.70 11.26
CA VAL A 460 -12.36 10.86 10.40
C VAL A 460 -11.10 10.67 9.57
N SER A 461 -11.15 11.06 8.30
CA SER A 461 -9.99 10.99 7.41
C SER A 461 -8.93 12.01 7.83
N ILE A 462 -7.67 11.59 7.90
CA ILE A 462 -6.57 12.43 8.37
C ILE A 462 -5.57 12.62 7.23
N ARG A 463 -5.46 13.86 6.74
CA ARG A 463 -4.40 14.24 5.79
C ARG A 463 -3.13 14.59 6.55
N PHE A 464 -2.02 14.01 6.14
CA PHE A 464 -0.71 14.24 6.75
C PHE A 464 0.43 14.24 5.73
N LYS A 465 1.51 14.91 6.10
CA LYS A 465 2.81 14.84 5.42
C LYS A 465 3.70 13.90 6.21
N THR A 466 4.27 12.90 5.53
CA THR A 466 5.24 11.98 6.12
C THR A 466 6.45 12.72 6.69
N ARG A 467 6.90 12.35 7.89
CA ARG A 467 8.12 12.92 8.47
C ARG A 467 9.33 12.59 7.60
N SER A 468 10.28 13.52 7.51
CA SER A 468 11.44 13.43 6.61
C SER A 468 12.69 12.84 7.27
N ASP A 469 12.65 12.58 8.58
CA ASP A 469 13.76 12.16 9.43
C ASP A 469 13.87 10.63 9.58
N ARG A 470 13.34 9.86 8.61
CA ARG A 470 13.50 8.39 8.56
C ARG A 470 14.97 8.01 8.74
N LYS A 471 15.24 7.12 9.71
CA LYS A 471 16.61 6.72 10.10
C LYS A 471 17.16 5.63 9.19
N THR A 472 16.30 4.70 8.79
CA THR A 472 16.66 3.63 7.84
C THR A 472 16.83 4.16 6.41
N LYS A 473 17.79 3.61 5.67
CA LYS A 473 18.00 3.94 4.25
C LYS A 473 16.83 3.44 3.40
N HIS A 474 16.61 4.09 2.27
CA HIS A 474 15.64 3.67 1.25
C HIS A 474 16.35 3.31 -0.06
N GLY A 475 15.84 2.28 -0.76
CA GLY A 475 16.26 1.93 -2.12
C GLY A 475 15.57 2.79 -3.19
N GLY A 476 15.61 2.32 -4.44
CA GLY A 476 14.79 2.87 -5.53
C GLY A 476 15.13 4.29 -5.98
N LYS A 477 16.39 4.74 -5.80
CA LYS A 477 16.80 6.04 -6.36
C LYS A 477 16.68 5.99 -7.88
N SER A 478 15.96 6.94 -8.46
CA SER A 478 15.89 7.14 -9.90
C SER A 478 17.31 7.28 -10.45
N VAL A 479 17.62 6.51 -11.49
CA VAL A 479 18.90 6.63 -12.20
C VAL A 479 18.97 8.02 -12.81
N ASP A 480 20.04 8.75 -12.50
CA ASP A 480 20.38 9.95 -13.25
C ASP A 480 20.98 9.50 -14.59
N PHE A 481 20.14 9.48 -15.62
CA PHE A 481 20.52 9.00 -16.94
C PHE A 481 21.67 9.80 -17.53
N GLU A 482 21.69 11.13 -17.34
CA GLU A 482 22.76 11.97 -17.88
C GLU A 482 24.08 11.66 -17.19
N ALA A 483 24.09 11.60 -15.85
CA ALA A 483 25.29 11.25 -15.10
C ALA A 483 25.79 9.84 -15.48
N ALA A 484 24.88 8.86 -15.60
CA ALA A 484 25.22 7.49 -15.97
C ALA A 484 25.77 7.40 -17.41
N TRP A 485 25.19 8.12 -18.37
CA TRP A 485 25.69 8.18 -19.74
C TRP A 485 27.05 8.87 -19.82
N ILE A 486 27.27 9.94 -19.05
CA ILE A 486 28.57 10.63 -18.96
C ILE A 486 29.64 9.72 -18.34
N GLU A 487 29.29 8.94 -17.32
CA GLU A 487 30.24 8.00 -16.71
C GLU A 487 30.60 6.86 -17.67
N GLU A 488 29.61 6.30 -18.36
CA GLU A 488 29.82 5.23 -19.35
C GLU A 488 30.58 5.72 -20.59
N SER A 489 30.32 6.95 -21.05
CA SER A 489 31.04 7.55 -22.18
C SER A 489 32.52 7.77 -21.85
N LYS A 490 32.85 8.17 -20.61
CA LYS A 490 34.23 8.25 -20.13
C LYS A 490 34.92 6.88 -20.13
N LYS A 491 34.23 5.81 -19.72
CA LYS A 491 34.79 4.44 -19.72
C LYS A 491 35.08 3.92 -21.12
N LYS A 492 34.27 4.32 -22.11
CA LYS A 492 34.38 3.89 -23.52
C LYS A 492 35.08 4.90 -24.44
N ASP A 493 35.65 5.96 -23.88
CA ASP A 493 36.25 7.09 -24.60
C ASP A 493 35.36 7.67 -25.73
N VAL A 494 34.05 7.68 -25.49
CA VAL A 494 33.07 8.20 -26.43
C VAL A 494 33.05 9.72 -26.31
N LYS A 495 33.58 10.41 -27.32
CA LYS A 495 33.55 11.87 -27.39
C LYS A 495 32.11 12.38 -27.52
N ARG A 496 31.82 13.51 -26.86
CA ARG A 496 30.54 14.20 -26.99
C ARG A 496 30.39 14.66 -28.45
N PHE A 497 29.27 14.30 -29.08
CA PHE A 497 28.95 14.74 -30.42
C PHE A 497 28.59 16.23 -30.41
N GLU A 498 29.18 17.00 -31.31
CA GLU A 498 28.79 18.38 -31.60
C GLU A 498 28.07 18.39 -32.95
N PHE A 499 26.91 19.04 -33.01
CA PHE A 499 26.23 19.25 -34.29
C PHE A 499 27.09 20.15 -35.19
N PRO A 500 27.22 19.84 -36.50
CA PRO A 500 27.90 20.74 -37.43
C PRO A 500 27.27 22.13 -37.36
N THR A 501 28.10 23.17 -37.25
CA THR A 501 27.66 24.56 -37.11
C THR A 501 27.17 25.21 -38.41
N GLU A 502 27.00 24.47 -39.50
CA GLU A 502 26.67 25.06 -40.81
C GLU A 502 25.46 24.36 -41.48
N VAL A 503 24.46 25.18 -41.80
CA VAL A 503 23.46 24.95 -42.86
C VAL A 503 23.83 25.84 -44.02
#